data_AF-A0A815JJL6-F1
#
_entry.id   AF-A0A815JJL6-F1
#
_cell.length_a   1.000
_cell.length_b   1.000
_cell.length_c   1.000
_cell.angle_alpha   90.00
_cell.angle_beta   90.00
_cell.angle_gamma   90.00
#
_symmetry.space_group_name_H-M   'P 1'
#
loop_
_entity.id
_entity.type
_entity.pdbx_description
1 polymer ?
#
loop_
_entity_poly.entity_id
_entity_poly.type
_entity_poly.pdbx_seq_one_letter_code
_entity_poly.pdbx_strand_id
1 'polypeptide(L)' 'MMLLHVKIINRNSPLYDANNKINGFHVNCKAREDLNWTQSTFTNKESALIHGLKSSSSTYYHFCVSFINRMDISAYS' A
#
# COMPACT_ATOMS: atom_id res chain seq x y z
N MET A 1 2.84 -0.47 20.13
CA MET A 1 2.85 -0.02 18.73
C MET A 1 3.24 -1.20 17.87
N MET A 2 2.43 -1.59 16.89
CA MET A 2 2.67 -2.77 16.05
C MET A 2 3.37 -2.38 14.74
N LEU A 3 4.18 -3.31 14.23
CA LEU A 3 4.73 -3.30 12.89
C LEU A 3 4.07 -4.41 12.08
N LEU A 4 3.51 -4.07 10.91
CA LEU A 4 2.94 -5.05 9.99
C LEU A 4 3.75 -5.07 8.69
N HIS A 5 4.13 -6.27 8.25
CA HIS A 5 4.73 -6.47 6.95
C HIS A 5 3.64 -6.81 5.94
N VAL A 6 3.43 -5.92 4.98
CA VAL A 6 2.45 -6.08 3.90
C VAL A 6 3.19 -6.55 2.66
N LYS A 7 2.84 -7.73 2.15
CA LYS A 7 3.32 -8.21 0.85
C LYS A 7 2.38 -7.72 -0.24
N ILE A 8 2.93 -7.02 -1.22
CA ILE A 8 2.19 -6.51 -2.37
C ILE A 8 2.19 -7.62 -3.41
N ILE A 9 1.07 -8.34 -3.52
CA ILE A 9 0.93 -9.44 -4.48
C ILE A 9 0.14 -8.92 -5.67
N ASN A 10 0.81 -8.68 -6.78
CA ASN A 10 0.14 -8.43 -8.04
C ASN A 10 -0.03 -9.75 -8.79
N ARG A 11 -1.26 -10.31 -8.78
CA ARG A 11 -1.53 -11.57 -9.50
C ARG A 11 -1.60 -11.36 -11.02
N ASN A 12 -1.87 -10.14 -11.49
CA ASN A 12 -2.26 -9.88 -12.89
C ASN A 12 -1.54 -8.73 -13.60
N SER A 13 -0.79 -7.85 -12.93
CA SER A 13 0.01 -6.82 -13.59
C SER A 13 1.50 -7.13 -13.49
N PRO A 14 2.21 -7.18 -14.63
CA PRO A 14 3.64 -7.42 -14.71
C PRO A 14 4.36 -6.17 -14.19
N LEU A 15 5.67 -6.11 -14.34
CA LEU A 15 6.54 -4.98 -14.00
C LEU A 15 6.17 -3.63 -14.64
N TYR A 16 4.98 -3.47 -15.23
CA TYR A 16 4.53 -2.36 -16.06
C TYR A 16 3.04 -2.01 -15.80
N ASP A 17 2.75 -0.71 -15.78
CA ASP A 17 1.42 -0.10 -15.77
C ASP A 17 1.27 0.75 -17.04
N ALA A 18 0.27 0.45 -17.88
CA ALA A 18 0.07 1.06 -19.19
C ALA A 18 1.37 1.16 -20.04
N ASN A 19 2.13 0.06 -20.15
CA ASN A 19 3.45 -0.05 -20.80
C ASN A 19 4.61 0.72 -20.14
N ASN A 20 4.40 1.32 -18.96
CA ASN A 20 5.46 2.02 -18.21
C ASN A 20 5.91 1.18 -17.03
N LYS A 21 7.23 0.99 -16.89
CA LYS A 21 7.77 0.17 -15.79
C LYS A 21 7.33 0.74 -14.45
N ILE A 22 6.75 -0.12 -13.61
CA ILE A 22 6.46 0.22 -12.21
C ILE A 22 7.79 0.36 -11.49
N ASN A 23 8.03 1.53 -10.91
CA ASN A 23 9.26 1.87 -10.19
C ASN A 23 9.03 2.02 -8.68
N GLY A 24 7.78 1.95 -8.23
CA GLY A 24 7.44 1.89 -6.82
C GLY A 24 5.96 1.69 -6.55
N PHE A 25 5.64 1.70 -5.27
CA PHE A 25 4.32 1.47 -4.72
C PHE A 25 4.06 2.48 -3.61
N HIS A 26 2.83 2.95 -3.56
CA HIS A 26 2.31 3.76 -2.47
C HIS A 26 1.27 2.93 -1.72
N VAL A 27 1.57 2.59 -0.47
CA VAL A 27 0.69 1.82 0.39
C VAL A 27 0.03 2.76 1.37
N ASN A 28 -1.30 2.84 1.32
CA ASN A 28 -2.11 3.60 2.25
C ASN A 28 -2.84 2.64 3.18
N CYS A 29 -2.95 3.00 4.45
CA CYS A 29 -3.79 2.28 5.40
C CYS A 29 -4.60 3.20 6.30
N LYS A 30 -5.74 2.67 6.73
CA LYS A 30 -6.63 3.31 7.71
C LYS A 30 -7.29 2.25 8.58
N ALA A 31 -7.68 2.62 9.80
CA ALA A 31 -8.58 1.74 10.55
C ALA A 31 -9.92 1.66 9.81
N ARG A 32 -10.59 0.51 9.92
CA ARG A 32 -11.87 0.27 9.24
C ARG A 32 -12.92 1.34 9.55
N GLU A 33 -12.92 1.83 10.79
CA GLU A 33 -13.85 2.85 11.30
C GLU A 33 -13.44 4.28 10.91
N ASP A 34 -12.20 4.49 10.44
CA ASP A 34 -11.73 5.81 10.06
C ASP A 34 -12.23 6.19 8.66
N LEU A 35 -12.67 7.44 8.50
CA LEU A 35 -13.08 7.97 7.20
C LEU A 35 -11.86 8.24 6.30
N ASN A 36 -10.78 8.75 6.89
CA ASN A 36 -9.60 9.23 6.17
C ASN A 36 -8.48 8.17 6.13
N TRP A 37 -7.67 8.21 5.07
CA TRP A 37 -6.41 7.49 5.02
C TRP A 37 -5.39 8.22 5.90
N THR A 38 -4.84 7.52 6.89
CA THR A 38 -4.05 8.16 7.97
C THR A 38 -2.57 7.84 7.90
N GLN A 39 -2.20 6.78 7.19
CA GLN A 39 -0.81 6.33 7.10
C GLN A 39 -0.49 5.94 5.66
N SER A 40 0.64 6.45 5.18
CA SER A 40 1.16 6.24 3.83
C SER A 40 2.62 5.82 3.91
N THR A 41 3.01 4.82 3.12
CA THR A 41 4.41 4.43 2.94
C THR A 41 4.73 4.23 1.47
N PHE A 42 5.89 4.71 1.07
CA PHE A 42 6.44 4.51 -0.26
C PHE A 42 7.49 3.40 -0.22
N THR A 43 7.47 2.52 -1.20
CA THR A 43 8.46 1.45 -1.35
C THR A 43 8.72 1.18 -2.82
N ASN A 44 9.96 0.87 -3.18
CA ASN A 44 10.30 0.36 -4.51
C ASN A 44 10.37 -1.18 -4.55
N LYS A 45 9.99 -1.84 -3.45
CA LYS A 45 9.94 -3.29 -3.30
C LYS A 45 8.48 -3.75 -3.32
N GLU A 46 8.25 -5.01 -3.66
CA GLU A 46 6.94 -5.67 -3.57
C GLU A 46 6.51 -5.97 -2.12
N SER A 47 7.04 -5.22 -1.16
CA SER A 47 6.65 -5.26 0.23
C SER A 47 6.87 -3.92 0.92
N ALA A 48 6.04 -3.66 1.93
CA ALA A 48 6.08 -2.47 2.76
C ALA A 48 5.99 -2.82 4.24
N LEU A 49 6.65 -2.01 5.07
CA LEU A 49 6.55 -2.06 6.52
C LEU A 49 5.68 -0.90 6.98
N ILE A 50 4.56 -1.21 7.62
CA ILE A 50 3.62 -0.23 8.15
C ILE A 50 3.78 -0.18 9.67
N HIS A 51 4.13 1.00 10.17
CA HIS A 51 4.36 1.27 11.59
C HIS A 51 3.16 2.03 12.19
N GLY A 52 3.07 2.09 13.52
CA GLY A 52 2.08 2.94 14.17
C GLY A 52 0.66 2.35 14.19
N LEU A 53 0.51 1.06 13.86
CA LEU A 53 -0.78 0.37 13.96
C LEU A 53 -1.09 0.09 15.44
N LYS A 54 -2.38 0.25 15.79
CA LYS A 54 -2.90 -0.11 17.11
C LYS A 54 -2.83 -1.63 17.25
N SER A 55 -2.31 -2.10 18.37
CA SER A 55 -2.08 -3.53 18.64
C SER A 55 -3.31 -4.26 19.20
N SER A 56 -4.50 -3.66 19.14
CA SER A 56 -5.73 -4.27 19.66
C SER A 56 -6.29 -5.32 18.72
N SER A 57 -6.66 -6.48 19.28
CA SER A 57 -7.27 -7.60 18.55
C SER A 57 -8.63 -7.28 17.91
N SER A 58 -9.24 -6.15 18.28
CA SER A 58 -10.52 -5.66 17.74
C SER A 58 -10.37 -4.63 16.62
N THR A 59 -9.14 -4.23 16.25
CA THR A 59 -8.95 -3.19 15.23
C THR A 59 -8.61 -3.81 13.89
N TYR A 60 -9.50 -3.63 12.94
CA TYR A 60 -9.31 -4.01 11.54
C TYR A 60 -8.80 -2.82 10.74
N TYR A 61 -7.97 -3.10 9.74
CA TYR A 61 -7.39 -2.09 8.87
C TYR A 61 -7.73 -2.39 7.42
N HIS A 62 -7.98 -1.34 6.65
CA HIS A 62 -8.00 -1.40 5.19
C HIS A 62 -6.65 -0.95 4.65
N PHE A 63 -6.23 -1.60 3.58
CA PHE A 63 -5.00 -1.29 2.86
C PHE A 63 -5.36 -1.08 1.39
N CYS A 64 -4.83 -0.02 0.80
CA CYS A 64 -4.89 0.23 -0.64
C CYS A 64 -3.48 0.43 -1.15
N VAL A 65 -3.22 -0.11 -2.34
CA VAL A 65 -1.92 0.02 -3.00
C VAL A 65 -2.12 0.76 -4.32
N SER A 66 -1.30 1.76 -4.56
CA SER A 66 -1.16 2.41 -5.87
C SER A 66 0.20 2.08 -6.45
N PHE A 67 0.25 1.90 -7.77
CA PHE A 67 1.49 1.69 -8.52
C PHE A 67 2.07 3.04 -8.93
N ILE A 68 3.38 3.17 -8.89
CA ILE A 68 4.08 4.38 -9.35
C ILE A 68 4.87 3.99 -10.58
N ASN A 69 4.74 4.76 -11.64
CA ASN A 69 5.53 4.64 -12.85
C ASN A 69 6.10 6.02 -13.26
N ARG A 70 6.79 6.11 -14.40
CA ARG A 70 7.39 7.38 -14.86
C ARG A 70 6.37 8.47 -15.22
N MET A 71 5.11 8.09 -15.43
CA MET A 71 4.04 8.99 -15.85
C MET A 71 3.29 9.53 -14.64
N ASP A 72 2.85 8.64 -13.74
CA ASP A 72 2.08 9.04 -12.55
C ASP A 72 1.92 7.88 -11.55
N ILE A 73 1.13 8.13 -10.50
CA ILE A 73 0.59 7.17 -9.54
C ILE A 73 -0.77 6.66 -10.03
N SER A 74 -0.95 5.35 -10.09
CA SER A 74 -2.21 4.73 -10.50
C SER A 74 -3.34 4.97 -9.48
N ALA A 75 -4.58 4.85 -9.95
CA ALA A 75 -5.72 4.71 -9.06
C ALA A 75 -5.54 3.48 -8.13
N TYR A 76 -6.10 3.58 -6.92
CA TYR A 76 -5.98 2.57 -5.87
C TYR A 76 -6.56 1.21 -6.32
N SER A 77 -5.86 0.12 -6.01
CA SER A 77 -6.43 -1.25 -6.02
C SER A 77 -6.91 -1.67 -4.63
#